data_AF-E1WQ48-F1
#
_entry.id   AF-E1WQ48-F1
#
_cell.length_a   1.000
_cell.length_b   1.000
_cell.length_c   1.000
_cell.angle_alpha   90.00
_cell.angle_beta   90.00
_cell.angle_gamma   90.00
#
_symmetry.space_group_name_H-M   'P 1'
#
loop_
_entity.id
_entity.type
_entity.pdbx_description
1 polymer ?
#
loop_
_entity_poly.entity_id
_entity_poly.type
_entity_poly.pdbx_seq_one_letter_code
_entity_poly.pdbx_strand_id
1 'polypeptide(L)'
;MKNSLCNSVSSVVKKLLEYGEDGTPVYVNELTALNQELRNLCADLLLQKGESPEEEAEILVTLFKGYDTMLFNFSSENEQVIQELLDRSMTILEKLPASVLKCQLLLECFEQTGDEELIREAKKNIERVI
;
A
#
# COMPACT_ATOMS: atom_id res chain seq x y z
N MET A 1 -4.37 -16.99 4.60
CA MET A 1 -4.09 -16.71 3.17
C MET A 1 -3.77 -15.23 2.93
N LYS A 2 -4.58 -14.29 3.43
CA LYS A 2 -4.39 -12.83 3.26
C LYS A 2 -3.00 -12.33 3.68
N ASN A 3 -2.54 -12.67 4.88
CA ASN A 3 -1.18 -12.30 5.34
C ASN A 3 -0.06 -12.86 4.44
N SER A 4 -0.26 -14.04 3.84
CA SER A 4 0.70 -14.60 2.88
C SER A 4 0.74 -13.79 1.58
N LEU A 5 -0.40 -13.24 1.15
CA LEU A 5 -0.49 -12.41 -0.04
C LEU A 5 0.09 -11.02 0.21
N CYS A 6 -0.18 -10.41 1.37
CA CYS A 6 0.44 -9.13 1.75
C CYS A 6 1.97 -9.24 1.79
N ASN A 7 2.49 -10.34 2.34
CA ASN A 7 3.92 -10.63 2.34
C ASN A 7 4.49 -10.79 0.93
N SER A 8 3.72 -11.39 0.01
CA SER A 8 4.14 -11.59 -1.38
C SER A 8 4.21 -10.25 -2.12
N VAL A 9 3.18 -9.40 -2.01
CA VAL A 9 3.18 -8.04 -2.57
C VAL A 9 4.36 -7.24 -2.00
N SER A 10 4.52 -7.24 -0.67
CA SER A 10 5.62 -6.51 0.00
C SER A 10 7.00 -6.99 -0.46
N SER A 11 7.16 -8.29 -0.73
CA SER A 11 8.41 -8.87 -1.26
C SER A 11 8.72 -8.37 -2.67
N VAL A 12 7.72 -8.31 -3.56
CA VAL A 12 7.91 -7.81 -4.93
C VAL A 12 8.14 -6.30 -4.94
N VAL A 13 7.40 -5.54 -4.12
CA VAL A 13 7.62 -4.10 -3.91
C VAL A 13 9.07 -3.85 -3.50
N LYS A 14 9.57 -4.58 -2.49
CA LYS A 14 10.95 -4.47 -2.04
C LYS A 14 11.94 -4.73 -3.17
N LYS A 15 11.76 -5.83 -3.92
CA LYS A 15 12.64 -6.16 -5.05
C LYS A 15 12.67 -5.08 -6.12
N LEU A 16 11.53 -4.45 -6.42
CA LEU A 16 11.43 -3.38 -7.40
C LEU A 16 12.11 -2.10 -6.92
N LEU A 17 11.93 -1.73 -5.64
CA LEU A 17 12.56 -0.55 -5.05
C LEU A 17 14.09 -0.68 -4.95
N GLU A 18 14.58 -1.89 -4.66
CA GLU A 18 16.02 -2.18 -4.54
C GLU A 18 16.67 -2.57 -5.89
N TYR A 19 15.90 -2.62 -6.98
CA TYR A 19 16.39 -3.15 -8.25
C TYR A 19 17.48 -2.26 -8.86
N GLY A 20 18.68 -2.84 -9.01
CA GLY A 20 19.86 -2.15 -9.54
C GLY A 20 20.66 -1.36 -8.50
N GLU A 21 20.27 -1.36 -7.22
CA GLU A 21 21.06 -0.72 -6.15
C GLU A 21 22.40 -1.42 -5.89
N ASP A 22 22.52 -2.71 -6.24
CA ASP A 22 23.73 -3.52 -6.06
C ASP A 22 24.79 -3.33 -7.17
N GLY A 23 24.51 -2.47 -8.15
CA GLY A 23 25.39 -2.18 -9.28
C GLY A 23 25.35 -3.23 -10.40
N THR A 24 24.45 -4.22 -10.33
CA THR A 24 24.21 -5.14 -11.45
C THR A 24 23.49 -4.44 -12.62
N PRO A 25 23.67 -4.89 -13.88
CA PRO A 25 22.98 -4.31 -15.01
C PRO A 25 21.45 -4.43 -14.86
N VAL A 26 20.75 -3.33 -15.12
CA VAL A 26 19.29 -3.27 -15.08
C VAL A 26 18.71 -3.82 -16.38
N TYR A 27 18.08 -4.99 -16.30
CA TYR A 27 17.41 -5.62 -17.44
C TYR A 27 15.91 -5.29 -17.50
N VAL A 28 15.45 -4.78 -18.65
CA VAL A 28 14.05 -4.35 -18.85
C VAL A 28 13.07 -5.53 -18.81
N ASN A 29 13.45 -6.70 -19.30
CA ASN A 29 12.62 -7.90 -19.24
C ASN A 29 12.35 -8.35 -17.79
N GLU A 30 13.34 -8.22 -16.91
CA GLU A 30 13.19 -8.56 -15.49
C GLU A 30 12.31 -7.54 -14.75
N LEU A 31 12.51 -6.24 -15.00
CA LEU A 31 11.61 -5.19 -14.51
C LEU A 31 10.17 -5.41 -14.97
N THR A 32 9.97 -5.77 -16.23
CA THR A 32 8.64 -6.03 -16.80
C THR A 32 8.00 -7.25 -16.14
N ALA A 33 8.77 -8.32 -15.89
CA ALA A 33 8.29 -9.51 -15.20
C ALA A 33 7.89 -9.22 -13.75
N LEU A 34 8.74 -8.50 -12.99
CA LEU A 34 8.44 -8.09 -11.62
C LEU A 34 7.21 -7.16 -11.56
N ASN A 35 7.09 -6.22 -12.49
CA ASN A 35 5.92 -5.35 -12.56
C ASN A 35 4.63 -6.12 -12.86
N GLN A 36 4.68 -7.13 -13.73
CA GLN A 36 3.53 -7.99 -14.02
C GLN A 36 3.18 -8.88 -12.81
N GLU A 37 4.18 -9.41 -12.11
CA GLU A 37 3.97 -10.16 -10.86
C GLU A 37 3.27 -9.28 -9.82
N LEU A 38 3.75 -8.05 -9.62
CA LEU A 38 3.13 -7.10 -8.70
C LEU A 38 1.68 -6.80 -9.07
N ARG A 39 1.40 -6.54 -10.36
CA ARG A 39 0.04 -6.33 -10.88
C ARG A 39 -0.90 -7.47 -10.52
N ASN A 40 -0.48 -8.71 -10.76
CA ASN A 40 -1.29 -9.89 -10.48
C ASN A 40 -1.54 -10.05 -8.97
N LEU A 41 -0.50 -9.90 -8.15
CA LEU A 41 -0.63 -10.02 -6.69
C LEU A 41 -1.52 -8.93 -6.09
N CYS A 42 -1.41 -7.68 -6.57
CA CYS A 42 -2.28 -6.59 -6.17
C CYS A 42 -3.74 -6.84 -6.59
N ALA A 43 -3.97 -7.35 -7.81
CA ALA A 43 -5.31 -7.72 -8.27
C ALA A 43 -5.94 -8.81 -7.38
N ASP A 44 -5.18 -9.85 -7.02
CA ASP A 44 -5.63 -10.90 -6.12
C ASP A 44 -5.91 -10.36 -4.69
N LEU A 45 -5.08 -9.42 -4.23
CA LEU A 45 -5.20 -8.82 -2.89
C LEU A 45 -6.38 -7.85 -2.81
N LEU A 46 -6.69 -7.14 -3.90
CA LEU A 46 -7.82 -6.23 -3.97
C LEU A 46 -9.16 -6.95 -3.72
N LEU A 47 -9.26 -8.24 -4.12
CA LEU A 47 -10.42 -9.10 -3.85
C LEU A 47 -10.56 -9.50 -2.38
N GLN A 48 -9.56 -9.22 -1.54
CA GLN A 48 -9.58 -9.56 -0.12
C GLN A 48 -10.13 -8.42 0.74
N LYS A 49 -10.76 -8.81 1.85
CA LYS A 49 -11.19 -7.91 2.92
C LYS A 49 -10.78 -8.48 4.27
N GLY A 50 -10.27 -7.61 5.14
CA GLY A 50 -9.92 -7.93 6.51
C GLY A 50 -11.14 -8.24 7.36
N GLU A 51 -10.99 -9.16 8.30
CA GLU A 51 -12.00 -9.52 9.30
C GLU A 51 -11.98 -8.59 10.51
N SER A 52 -10.84 -7.93 10.75
CA SER A 52 -10.69 -6.84 11.72
C SER A 52 -10.26 -5.54 11.04
N PRO A 53 -10.44 -4.37 11.70
CA PRO A 53 -9.89 -3.10 11.22
C PRO A 53 -8.38 -3.16 10.98
N GLU A 54 -7.62 -3.85 11.82
CA GLU A 54 -6.17 -4.04 11.68
C GLU A 54 -5.83 -4.88 10.44
N GLU A 55 -6.51 -6.02 10.24
CA GLU A 55 -6.27 -6.85 9.05
C GLU A 55 -6.63 -6.10 7.77
N GLU A 56 -7.71 -5.32 7.77
CA GLU A 56 -8.09 -4.48 6.63
C GLU A 56 -7.05 -3.37 6.40
N ALA A 57 -6.53 -2.75 7.46
CA ALA A 57 -5.47 -1.75 7.34
C ALA A 57 -4.17 -2.33 6.76
N GLU A 58 -3.79 -3.55 7.15
CA GLU A 58 -2.63 -4.23 6.56
C GLU A 58 -2.81 -4.47 5.06
N ILE A 59 -4.00 -4.89 4.63
CA ILE A 59 -4.34 -5.07 3.22
C ILE A 59 -4.25 -3.73 2.48
N LEU A 60 -4.88 -2.67 3.01
CA LEU A 60 -4.92 -1.35 2.37
C LEU A 60 -3.54 -0.71 2.25
N VAL A 61 -2.74 -0.71 3.33
CA VAL A 61 -1.35 -0.21 3.30
C VAL A 61 -0.52 -0.98 2.27
N THR A 62 -0.69 -2.30 2.19
CA THR A 62 0.03 -3.11 1.22
C THR A 62 -0.39 -2.79 -0.22
N LEU A 63 -1.69 -2.57 -0.44
CA LEU A 63 -2.22 -2.20 -1.76
C LEU A 63 -1.71 -0.82 -2.19
N PHE A 64 -1.75 0.21 -1.34
CA PHE A 64 -1.20 1.54 -1.68
C PHE A 64 0.26 1.43 -2.13
N LYS A 65 1.13 0.83 -1.31
CA LYS A 65 2.54 0.61 -1.67
C LYS A 65 2.74 -0.15 -2.96
N GLY A 66 1.89 -1.16 -3.21
CA GLY A 66 1.90 -1.92 -4.46
C GLY A 66 1.57 -1.04 -5.67
N TYR A 67 0.52 -0.23 -5.58
CA TYR A 67 0.12 0.68 -6.65
C TYR A 67 1.13 1.82 -6.86
N ASP A 68 1.72 2.36 -5.79
CA ASP A 68 2.73 3.43 -5.88
C ASP A 68 4.06 2.94 -6.48
N THR A 69 4.40 1.67 -6.27
CA THR A 69 5.62 1.05 -6.84
C THR A 69 5.41 0.60 -8.29
N MET A 70 4.16 0.42 -8.72
CA MET A 70 3.84 -0.17 -10.02
C MET A 70 4.28 0.72 -11.18
N LEU A 71 5.07 0.17 -12.10
CA LEU A 71 5.52 0.89 -13.29
C LEU A 71 4.37 1.06 -14.28
N PHE A 72 4.24 2.27 -14.84
CA PHE A 72 3.19 2.65 -15.81
C PHE A 72 1.76 2.51 -15.24
N ASN A 73 1.51 3.09 -14.07
CA ASN A 73 0.24 2.92 -13.34
C ASN A 73 -0.82 4.03 -13.57
N PHE A 74 -0.65 4.89 -14.58
CA PHE A 74 -1.43 6.13 -14.75
C PHE A 74 -2.74 5.96 -15.56
N SER A 75 -3.50 4.88 -15.35
CA SER A 75 -4.79 4.68 -16.05
C SER A 75 -5.96 5.16 -15.19
N SER A 76 -7.07 5.54 -15.83
CA SER A 76 -8.31 5.89 -15.14
C SER A 76 -8.89 4.73 -14.32
N GLU A 77 -8.61 3.49 -14.72
CA GLU A 77 -8.99 2.28 -13.97
C GLU A 77 -8.22 2.21 -12.64
N ASN A 78 -6.93 2.53 -12.65
CA ASN A 78 -6.13 2.53 -11.43
C ASN A 78 -6.49 3.71 -10.51
N GLU A 79 -6.80 4.88 -11.06
CA GLU A 79 -7.33 6.01 -10.28
C GLU A 79 -8.63 5.62 -9.54
N GLN A 80 -9.51 4.86 -10.19
CA GLN A 80 -10.72 4.34 -9.54
C GLN A 80 -10.39 3.34 -8.42
N VAL A 81 -9.38 2.49 -8.60
CA VAL A 81 -8.93 1.59 -7.53
C VAL A 81 -8.38 2.40 -6.36
N ILE A 82 -7.51 3.40 -6.59
CA ILE A 82 -7.00 4.26 -5.52
C ILE A 82 -8.14 4.94 -4.75
N GLN A 83 -9.17 5.42 -5.45
CA GLN A 83 -10.36 5.98 -4.80
C GLN A 83 -11.10 4.94 -3.94
N GLU A 84 -11.25 3.69 -4.42
CA GLU A 84 -11.82 2.60 -3.63
C GLU A 84 -11.01 2.33 -2.36
N LEU A 85 -9.67 2.31 -2.46
CA LEU A 85 -8.79 2.12 -1.30
C LEU A 85 -8.94 3.26 -0.29
N LEU A 86 -9.05 4.50 -0.75
CA LEU A 86 -9.29 5.67 0.11
C LEU A 86 -10.63 5.54 0.83
N ASP A 87 -11.71 5.21 0.10
CA ASP A 87 -13.03 5.02 0.68
C ASP A 87 -13.02 3.94 1.76
N ARG A 88 -12.38 2.79 1.48
CA ARG A 88 -12.20 1.71 2.46
C ARG A 88 -11.42 2.17 3.69
N SER A 89 -10.34 2.93 3.49
CA SER A 89 -9.50 3.46 4.57
C SER A 89 -10.29 4.34 5.53
N MET A 90 -11.11 5.26 5.01
CA MET A 90 -11.94 6.15 5.83
C MET A 90 -12.92 5.38 6.71
N THR A 91 -13.39 4.20 6.29
CA THR A 91 -14.32 3.37 7.10
C THR A 91 -13.67 2.69 8.30
N ILE A 92 -12.34 2.60 8.35
CA ILE A 92 -11.61 1.88 9.41
C ILE A 92 -10.69 2.77 10.25
N LEU A 93 -10.27 3.94 9.76
CA LEU A 93 -9.31 4.82 10.45
C LEU A 93 -9.72 5.18 11.88
N GLU A 94 -11.00 5.48 12.11
CA GLU A 94 -11.52 5.80 13.45
C GLU A 94 -11.57 4.57 14.39
N LYS A 95 -11.65 3.37 13.82
CA LYS A 95 -11.73 2.10 14.57
C LYS A 95 -10.37 1.58 14.99
N LEU A 96 -9.32 1.99 14.26
CA LEU A 96 -7.95 1.57 14.55
C LEU A 96 -7.45 2.21 15.86
N PRO A 97 -6.89 1.42 16.79
CA PRO A 97 -6.19 1.96 17.94
C PRO A 97 -4.92 2.69 17.52
N ALA A 98 -4.39 3.51 18.43
CA ALA A 98 -3.11 4.18 18.18
C ALA A 98 -2.01 3.15 17.96
N SER A 99 -1.39 3.17 16.78
CA SER A 99 -0.43 2.16 16.35
C SER A 99 0.43 2.62 15.18
N VAL A 100 1.57 1.95 14.94
CA VAL A 100 2.39 2.19 13.74
C VAL A 100 1.58 1.92 12.46
N LEU A 101 0.74 0.89 12.46
CA LEU A 101 -0.11 0.54 11.32
C LEU A 101 -1.11 1.66 10.99
N LYS A 102 -1.76 2.24 12.01
CA LYS A 102 -2.63 3.41 11.81
C LYS A 102 -1.85 4.60 11.22
N CYS A 103 -0.64 4.85 11.71
CA CYS A 103 0.24 5.87 11.13
C CYS A 103 0.56 5.62 9.66
N GLN A 104 0.90 4.38 9.30
CA GLN A 104 1.17 4.02 7.91
C GLN A 104 -0.04 4.33 7.05
N LEU A 105 -1.23 3.83 7.40
CA LEU A 105 -2.44 4.07 6.62
C LEU A 105 -2.78 5.56 6.46
N LEU A 106 -2.59 6.37 7.52
CA LEU A 106 -2.77 7.82 7.44
C LEU A 106 -1.80 8.49 6.46
N LEU A 107 -0.54 8.05 6.43
CA LEU A 107 0.47 8.58 5.51
C LEU A 107 0.20 8.17 4.07
N GLU A 108 -0.18 6.91 3.83
CA GLU A 108 -0.60 6.46 2.48
C GLU A 108 -1.80 7.28 1.98
N CYS A 109 -2.82 7.50 2.82
CA CYS A 109 -3.98 8.32 2.45
C CYS A 109 -3.60 9.79 2.17
N PHE A 110 -2.64 10.33 2.94
CA PHE A 110 -2.14 11.69 2.72
C PHE A 110 -1.43 11.82 1.38
N GLU A 111 -0.60 10.85 1.01
CA GLU A 111 0.12 10.87 -0.27
C GLU A 111 -0.83 10.97 -1.46
N GLN A 112 -1.97 10.27 -1.40
CA GLN A 112 -2.96 10.27 -2.48
C GLN A 112 -3.87 11.51 -2.51
N THR A 113 -4.10 12.17 -1.37
CA THR A 113 -5.12 13.24 -1.24
C THR A 113 -4.54 14.63 -1.01
N GLY A 114 -3.34 14.74 -0.44
CA GLY A 114 -2.76 15.98 0.05
C GLY A 114 -3.47 16.58 1.27
N ASP A 115 -4.37 15.85 1.95
CA ASP A 115 -5.10 16.36 3.11
C ASP A 115 -4.22 16.47 4.36
N GLU A 116 -3.83 17.69 4.72
CA GLU A 116 -2.99 17.97 5.88
C GLU A 116 -3.60 17.57 7.24
N GLU A 117 -4.92 17.32 7.32
CA GLU A 117 -5.52 16.79 8.55
C GLU A 117 -5.03 15.36 8.83
N LEU A 118 -4.80 14.55 7.79
CA LEU A 118 -4.24 13.19 7.95
C LEU A 118 -2.85 13.22 8.57
N ILE A 119 -2.02 14.20 8.22
CA ILE A 119 -0.70 14.42 8.84
C ILE A 119 -0.85 14.86 10.30
N ARG A 120 -1.82 15.72 10.62
CA ARG A 120 -2.11 16.11 12.01
C ARG A 120 -2.55 14.92 12.85
N GLU A 121 -3.42 14.08 12.31
CA GLU A 121 -3.84 12.84 12.98
C GLU A 121 -2.66 11.87 13.14
N ALA A 122 -1.81 11.72 12.12
CA ALA A 122 -0.63 10.86 12.20
C ALA A 122 0.33 11.32 13.30
N LYS A 123 0.60 12.63 13.43
CA LYS A 123 1.42 13.17 14.52
C LYS A 123 0.82 12.85 15.90
N LYS A 124 -0.47 13.09 16.08
CA LYS A 124 -1.20 12.77 17.32
C LYS A 124 -1.21 11.27 17.61
N ASN A 125 -1.20 10.43 16.58
CA ASN A 125 -1.09 8.98 16.72
C ASN A 125 0.29 8.58 17.24
N ILE A 126 1.38 9.13 16.67
CA ILE A 126 2.76 8.86 17.12
C ILE A 126 2.94 9.22 18.59
N GLU A 127 2.45 10.39 19.02
CA GLU A 127 2.54 10.86 20.41
C GLU A 127 1.84 9.94 21.43
N ARG A 128 0.93 9.07 20.97
CA ARG A 128 0.23 8.09 21.83
C ARG A 128 0.86 6.71 21.81
N VAL A 129 1.70 6.44 20.82
CA VAL A 129 2.40 5.16 20.64
C VAL A 129 3.75 5.17 21.38
N ILE A 130 4.36 6.34 21.53
CA ILE A 130 5.59 6.58 22.31
C ILE A 130 5.23 6.90 23.76
#